data_AF-A0A8T3Y938-F1
#
_entry.id   AF-A0A8T3Y938-F1
#
_cell.length_a   1.000
_cell.length_b   1.000
_cell.length_c   1.000
_cell.angle_alpha   90.00
_cell.angle_beta   90.00
_cell.angle_gamma   90.00
#
_symmetry.space_group_name_H-M   'P 1'
#
loop_
_entity.id
_entity.type
_entity.pdbx_description
1 polymer ?
#
loop_
_entity_poly.entity_id
_entity_poly.type
_entity_poly.pdbx_seq_one_letter_code
_entity_poly.pdbx_strand_id
1 'polypeptide(L)'
;MRPALSPPPANPVLQQFWEDWSKREIRKGQRFDDIFAIEGIPLWWLLYTMVQETNIPPPFRSINEFERDILSQQRRRWLPRAHFWLFRLALQIGLGINERLKRIFALAKQKQLSMTTKQGILFVDYVHRVKWDVQKNCIELYKAEIVRKKLEVDRKFVPIIVLLDRLSKNGGRLLLQFNNLIYHYLDKEVLQQGRRKAKKLSEAWRALDGKTKRQLFSIGKNKSAWPSIKEEFDLLFSRSYLSIIT
;
A
#
# COMPACT_ATOMS: atom_id res chain seq x y z
N MET A 1 26.21 -9.19 16.82
CA MET A 1 25.23 -9.21 15.70
C MET A 1 25.19 -10.64 15.16
N ARG A 2 24.02 -11.30 15.13
CA ARG A 2 23.92 -12.61 14.45
C ARG A 2 23.95 -12.35 12.95
N PRO A 3 24.73 -13.10 12.14
CA PRO A 3 24.66 -12.98 10.70
C PRO A 3 23.23 -13.25 10.25
N ALA A 4 22.70 -12.36 9.40
CA ALA A 4 21.41 -12.58 8.78
C ALA A 4 21.53 -13.83 7.92
N LEU A 5 20.90 -14.93 8.34
CA LEU A 5 20.78 -16.13 7.53
C LEU A 5 20.15 -15.71 6.20
N SER A 6 20.80 -16.11 5.10
CA SER A 6 20.25 -15.93 3.75
C SER A 6 18.82 -16.46 3.74
N PRO A 7 17.83 -15.71 3.22
CA PRO A 7 16.47 -16.19 3.16
C PRO A 7 16.45 -17.52 2.39
N PRO A 8 15.65 -18.51 2.83
CA PRO A 8 15.51 -19.75 2.08
C PRO A 8 15.03 -19.44 0.66
N PRO A 9 15.40 -20.27 -0.33
CA PRO A 9 14.93 -20.10 -1.70
C PRO A 9 13.41 -20.07 -1.74
N ALA A 10 12.84 -19.16 -2.55
CA ALA A 10 11.40 -18.99 -2.68
C ALA A 10 10.73 -20.30 -3.12
N ASN A 11 9.62 -20.65 -2.49
CA ASN A 11 8.85 -21.82 -2.90
C ASN A 11 8.01 -21.46 -4.13
N PRO A 12 8.24 -22.06 -5.31
CA PRO A 12 7.60 -21.63 -6.56
C PRO A 12 6.06 -21.77 -6.51
N VAL A 13 5.53 -22.74 -5.77
CA VAL A 13 4.08 -22.92 -5.60
C VAL A 13 3.47 -21.79 -4.77
N LEU A 14 4.17 -21.36 -3.71
CA LEU A 14 3.69 -20.26 -2.87
C LEU A 14 3.83 -18.92 -3.57
N GLN A 15 4.92 -18.73 -4.32
CA GLN A 15 5.09 -17.54 -5.14
C GLN A 15 3.95 -17.38 -6.15
N GLN A 16 3.68 -18.43 -6.94
CA GLN A 16 2.56 -18.43 -7.89
C GLN A 16 1.22 -18.20 -7.17
N PHE A 17 1.03 -18.79 -5.99
CA PHE A 17 -0.16 -18.55 -5.19
C PHE A 17 -0.35 -17.06 -4.83
N TRP A 18 0.72 -16.36 -4.41
CA TRP A 18 0.63 -14.95 -4.05
C TRP A 18 0.34 -14.04 -5.25
N GLU A 19 0.77 -14.43 -6.44
CA GLU A 19 0.52 -13.73 -7.69
C GLU A 19 -0.93 -13.94 -8.20
N ASP A 20 -1.53 -15.09 -7.91
CA ASP A 20 -2.80 -15.51 -8.54
C ASP A 20 -4.01 -15.60 -7.61
N TRP A 21 -3.85 -15.57 -6.28
CA TRP A 21 -4.98 -15.82 -5.37
C TRP A 21 -6.16 -14.84 -5.55
N SER A 22 -5.88 -13.58 -5.91
CA SER A 22 -6.88 -12.53 -6.10
C SER A 22 -7.67 -12.67 -7.40
N LYS A 23 -7.19 -13.50 -8.33
CA LYS A 23 -7.89 -13.81 -9.59
C LYS A 23 -8.98 -14.87 -9.42
N ARG A 24 -9.05 -15.49 -8.23
CA ARG A 24 -9.98 -16.58 -7.93
C ARG A 24 -11.41 -16.09 -7.76
N GLU A 25 -12.35 -16.97 -8.04
CA GLU A 25 -13.77 -16.71 -7.86
C GLU A 25 -14.17 -16.72 -6.37
N ILE A 26 -14.96 -15.73 -5.97
CA ILE A 26 -15.56 -15.65 -4.63
C ILE A 26 -16.97 -16.25 -4.64
N ARG A 27 -17.75 -15.96 -5.69
CA ARG A 27 -19.13 -16.39 -5.92
C ARG A 27 -19.30 -16.68 -7.40
N LYS A 28 -20.32 -17.48 -7.77
CA LYS A 28 -20.57 -17.91 -9.16
C LYS A 28 -20.37 -16.75 -10.16
N GLY A 29 -19.28 -16.80 -10.93
CA GLY A 29 -18.95 -15.82 -11.97
C GLY A 29 -18.38 -14.48 -11.51
N GLN A 30 -18.09 -14.27 -10.22
CA GLN A 30 -17.46 -13.05 -9.71
C GLN A 30 -16.07 -13.33 -9.13
N ARG A 31 -15.03 -12.73 -9.72
CA ARG A 31 -13.66 -12.83 -9.21
C ARG A 31 -13.41 -11.83 -8.09
N PHE A 32 -12.42 -12.13 -7.26
CA PHE A 32 -12.04 -11.23 -6.17
C PHE A 32 -11.60 -9.86 -6.70
N ASP A 33 -10.77 -9.82 -7.74
CA ASP A 33 -10.29 -8.57 -8.33
C ASP A 33 -11.42 -7.69 -8.90
N ASP A 34 -12.53 -8.27 -9.34
CA ASP A 34 -13.68 -7.50 -9.85
C ASP A 34 -14.42 -6.77 -8.72
N ILE A 35 -14.54 -7.41 -7.56
CA ILE A 35 -15.24 -6.87 -6.38
C ILE A 35 -14.33 -5.88 -5.64
N PHE A 36 -13.06 -6.24 -5.51
CA PHE A 36 -12.06 -5.48 -4.77
C PHE A 36 -11.19 -4.68 -5.74
N ALA A 37 -11.80 -3.71 -6.42
CA ALA A 37 -11.11 -2.77 -7.31
C ALA A 37 -11.37 -1.30 -6.96
N ILE A 38 -10.36 -0.47 -7.23
CA ILE A 38 -10.42 0.99 -7.17
C ILE A 38 -10.27 1.49 -8.61
N GLU A 39 -11.34 2.07 -9.15
CA GLU A 39 -11.34 2.62 -10.53
C GLU A 39 -10.88 1.59 -11.60
N GLY A 40 -11.31 0.34 -11.45
CA GLY A 40 -10.94 -0.76 -12.35
C GLY A 40 -9.56 -1.38 -12.06
N ILE A 41 -8.76 -0.80 -11.17
CA ILE A 41 -7.47 -1.37 -10.75
C ILE A 41 -7.70 -2.36 -9.59
N PRO A 42 -7.25 -3.62 -9.71
CA PRO A 42 -7.35 -4.59 -8.63
C PRO A 42 -6.65 -4.11 -7.36
N LEU A 43 -7.35 -4.17 -6.23
CA LEU A 43 -6.81 -3.75 -4.94
C LEU A 43 -5.63 -4.63 -4.53
N TRP A 44 -5.63 -5.92 -4.87
CA TRP A 44 -4.48 -6.78 -4.59
C TRP A 44 -3.24 -6.33 -5.34
N TRP A 45 -3.35 -5.84 -6.58
CA TRP A 45 -2.20 -5.30 -7.32
C TRP A 45 -1.52 -4.15 -6.55
N LEU A 46 -2.32 -3.24 -5.97
CA LEU A 46 -1.81 -2.13 -5.14
C LEU A 46 -1.18 -2.62 -3.83
N LEU A 47 -1.75 -3.66 -3.22
CA LEU A 47 -1.30 -4.21 -1.95
C LEU A 47 -0.10 -5.15 -2.09
N TYR A 48 -0.02 -5.92 -3.17
CA TYR A 48 0.98 -6.95 -3.42
C TYR A 48 2.38 -6.35 -3.35
N THR A 49 2.61 -5.23 -4.03
CA THR A 49 3.89 -4.52 -3.97
C THR A 49 4.25 -4.11 -2.54
N MET A 50 3.27 -3.73 -1.72
CA MET A 50 3.54 -3.38 -0.33
C MET A 50 3.96 -4.61 0.49
N VAL A 51 3.22 -5.71 0.36
CA VAL A 51 3.47 -6.95 1.12
C VAL A 51 4.78 -7.62 0.67
N GLN A 52 5.12 -7.53 -0.61
CA GLN A 52 6.34 -8.09 -1.19
C GLN A 52 7.59 -7.32 -0.78
N GLU A 53 7.59 -5.98 -0.89
CA GLU A 53 8.78 -5.15 -0.70
C GLU A 53 9.12 -4.86 0.78
N THR A 54 8.49 -5.55 1.75
CA THR A 54 8.65 -5.25 3.20
C THR A 54 8.35 -3.78 3.57
N ASN A 55 7.67 -3.06 2.70
CA ASN A 55 7.37 -1.63 2.90
C ASN A 55 6.28 -1.40 3.94
N ILE A 56 5.67 -2.46 4.46
CA ILE A 56 4.65 -2.36 5.49
C ILE A 56 5.32 -2.37 6.87
N PRO A 57 5.07 -1.36 7.72
CA PRO A 57 5.60 -1.35 9.08
C PRO A 57 5.04 -2.55 9.88
N PRO A 58 5.70 -2.96 10.97
CA PRO A 58 5.13 -3.92 11.92
C PRO A 58 3.66 -3.56 12.28
N PRO A 59 2.78 -4.57 12.38
CA PRO A 59 3.06 -5.98 12.62
C PRO A 59 2.94 -6.82 11.34
N PHE A 60 2.86 -6.18 10.17
CA PHE A 60 2.65 -6.87 8.92
C PHE A 60 3.88 -7.70 8.59
N ARG A 61 3.62 -8.95 8.25
CA ARG A 61 4.64 -9.88 7.79
C ARG A 61 4.84 -9.69 6.30
N SER A 62 6.09 -9.86 5.89
CA SER A 62 6.46 -10.05 4.49
C SER A 62 5.90 -11.35 3.94
N ILE A 63 5.80 -11.44 2.61
CA ILE A 63 5.47 -12.70 1.92
C ILE A 63 6.37 -13.85 2.42
N ASN A 64 7.68 -13.62 2.51
CA ASN A 64 8.65 -14.63 2.95
C ASN A 64 8.43 -15.12 4.39
N GLU A 65 7.87 -14.29 5.27
CA GLU A 65 7.48 -14.70 6.62
C GLU A 65 6.18 -15.51 6.61
N PHE A 66 5.21 -15.12 5.78
CA PHE A 66 4.00 -15.93 5.59
C PHE A 66 4.33 -17.32 5.06
N GLU A 67 5.22 -17.41 4.06
CA GLU A 67 5.64 -18.68 3.47
C GLU A 67 6.30 -19.60 4.50
N ARG A 68 7.21 -19.05 5.33
CA ARG A 68 7.85 -19.81 6.41
C ARG A 68 6.82 -20.35 7.41
N ASP A 69 5.82 -19.56 7.79
CA ASP A 69 4.77 -19.99 8.72
C ASP A 69 3.83 -21.03 8.09
N ILE A 70 3.54 -20.92 6.79
CA ILE A 70 2.74 -21.89 6.05
C ILE A 70 3.48 -23.24 5.95
N LEU A 71 4.77 -23.21 5.60
CA LEU A 71 5.59 -24.40 5.39
C LEU A 71 5.94 -25.13 6.69
N SER A 72 6.29 -24.38 7.73
CA SER A 72 6.64 -24.95 9.04
C SER A 72 5.45 -25.57 9.76
N GLN A 73 4.22 -25.29 9.32
CA GLN A 73 2.97 -25.59 10.03
C GLN A 73 2.96 -25.10 11.49
N GLN A 74 3.93 -24.28 11.88
CA GLN A 74 3.98 -23.69 13.20
C GLN A 74 2.87 -22.65 13.25
N ARG A 75 1.74 -23.03 13.85
CA ARG A 75 0.82 -22.05 14.39
C ARG A 75 1.60 -21.26 15.43
N ARG A 76 1.97 -20.03 15.07
CA ARG A 76 2.71 -19.14 15.94
C ARG A 76 2.09 -19.18 17.34
N ARG A 77 2.91 -19.54 18.33
CA ARG A 77 2.52 -19.47 19.73
C ARG A 77 2.32 -18.00 20.11
N TRP A 78 1.07 -17.54 19.99
CA TRP A 78 0.45 -16.64 20.96
C TRP A 78 1.20 -15.33 21.20
N LEU A 79 1.27 -14.44 20.21
CA LEU A 79 0.98 -13.07 20.63
C LEU A 79 -0.48 -13.12 21.10
N PRO A 80 -0.78 -12.80 22.38
CA PRO A 80 -2.15 -12.88 22.87
C PRO A 80 -3.04 -12.12 21.90
N ARG A 81 -4.19 -12.68 21.51
CA ARG A 81 -5.13 -11.99 20.60
C ARG A 81 -5.39 -10.55 21.05
N ALA A 82 -5.41 -10.33 22.37
CA ALA A 82 -5.47 -9.02 22.99
C ALA A 82 -4.31 -8.08 22.60
N HIS A 83 -3.08 -8.56 22.57
CA HIS A 83 -1.92 -7.76 22.14
C HIS A 83 -2.03 -7.36 20.66
N PHE A 84 -2.37 -8.30 19.77
CA PHE A 84 -2.58 -7.96 18.36
C PHE A 84 -3.74 -6.98 18.18
N TRP A 85 -4.83 -7.15 18.93
CA TRP A 85 -5.96 -6.24 18.91
C TRP A 85 -5.60 -4.83 19.39
N LEU A 86 -4.88 -4.71 20.51
CA LEU A 86 -4.36 -3.43 21.01
C LEU A 86 -3.43 -2.77 20.00
N PHE A 87 -2.50 -3.55 19.43
CA PHE A 87 -1.59 -3.06 18.40
C PHE A 87 -2.36 -2.57 17.17
N ARG A 88 -3.35 -3.35 16.72
CA ARG A 88 -4.23 -2.98 15.60
C ARG A 88 -4.93 -1.65 15.89
N LEU A 89 -5.49 -1.48 17.08
CA LEU A 89 -6.16 -0.25 17.47
C LEU A 89 -5.18 0.94 17.48
N ALA A 90 -4.02 0.77 18.12
CA ALA A 90 -2.96 1.78 18.16
C ALA A 90 -2.48 2.17 16.76
N LEU A 91 -2.30 1.19 15.87
CA LEU A 91 -1.94 1.43 14.48
C LEU A 91 -3.05 2.20 13.75
N GLN A 92 -4.31 1.80 13.87
CA GLN A 92 -5.41 2.52 13.21
C GLN A 92 -5.50 3.98 13.67
N ILE A 93 -5.31 4.24 14.96
CA ILE A 93 -5.28 5.59 15.51
C ILE A 93 -4.05 6.35 14.99
N GLY A 94 -2.86 5.75 15.09
CA GLY A 94 -1.60 6.36 14.65
C GLY A 94 -1.60 6.70 13.17
N LEU A 95 -2.16 5.83 12.33
CA LEU A 95 -2.37 6.09 10.90
C LEU A 95 -3.30 7.27 10.66
N GLY A 96 -4.43 7.33 11.37
CA GLY A 96 -5.38 8.45 11.27
C GLY A 96 -4.74 9.79 11.68
N ILE A 97 -3.95 9.79 12.74
CA ILE A 97 -3.18 10.96 13.20
C ILE A 97 -2.15 11.35 12.16
N ASN A 98 -1.35 10.40 11.67
CA ASN A 98 -0.31 10.64 10.68
C ASN A 98 -0.89 11.29 9.41
N GLU A 99 -1.93 10.70 8.82
CA GLU A 99 -2.56 11.26 7.63
C GLU A 99 -3.25 12.62 7.88
N ARG A 100 -3.70 12.88 9.11
CA ARG A 100 -4.19 14.22 9.51
C ARG A 100 -3.06 15.24 9.56
N LEU A 101 -1.93 14.90 10.18
CA LEU A 101 -0.76 15.77 10.27
C LEU A 101 -0.22 16.11 8.88
N LYS A 102 -0.06 15.11 8.01
CA LYS A 102 0.39 15.31 6.62
C LYS A 102 -0.45 16.34 5.88
N ARG A 103 -1.78 16.28 6.04
CA ARG A 103 -2.70 17.26 5.46
C ARG A 103 -2.56 18.64 6.07
N ILE A 104 -2.41 18.74 7.39
CA ILE A 104 -2.22 20.04 8.06
C ILE A 104 -0.93 20.70 7.53
N PHE A 105 0.16 19.95 7.44
CA PHE A 105 1.41 20.45 6.86
C PHE A 105 1.27 20.84 5.40
N ALA A 106 0.52 20.05 4.63
CA ALA A 106 0.24 20.33 3.23
C ALA A 106 -0.55 21.64 3.05
N LEU A 107 -1.63 21.82 3.82
CA LEU A 107 -2.45 23.04 3.80
C LEU A 107 -1.67 24.27 4.26
N ALA A 108 -0.83 24.14 5.29
CA ALA A 108 0.02 25.24 5.75
C ALA A 108 1.04 25.71 4.70
N LYS A 109 1.41 24.82 3.78
CA LYS A 109 2.37 25.07 2.69
C LYS A 109 1.73 25.44 1.37
N GLN A 110 0.41 25.57 1.30
CA GLN A 110 -0.32 25.69 0.04
C GLN A 110 0.13 26.93 -0.73
N LYS A 111 1.10 26.74 -1.63
CA LYS A 111 1.45 27.72 -2.66
C LYS A 111 0.27 27.77 -3.62
N GLN A 112 -0.08 28.97 -4.08
CA GLN A 112 -0.86 29.12 -5.29
C GLN A 112 -0.12 28.33 -6.38
N LEU A 113 -0.66 27.19 -6.78
CA LEU A 113 -0.22 26.48 -7.96
C LEU A 113 -0.40 27.47 -9.11
N SER A 114 0.70 27.99 -9.63
CA SER A 114 0.66 28.82 -10.82
C SER A 114 0.11 27.94 -11.93
N MET A 115 -1.06 28.31 -12.45
CA MET A 115 -1.63 27.63 -13.61
C MET A 115 -0.69 27.86 -14.78
N THR A 116 0.12 26.85 -15.08
CA THR A 116 0.96 26.86 -16.28
C THR A 116 0.06 26.67 -17.50
N THR A 117 0.30 27.45 -18.56
CA THR A 117 -0.40 27.32 -19.83
C THR A 117 0.09 26.14 -20.67
N LYS A 118 1.18 25.48 -20.25
CA LYS A 118 1.75 24.31 -20.93
C LYS A 118 1.08 23.01 -20.50
N GLN A 119 1.02 22.04 -21.42
CA GLN A 119 0.58 20.68 -21.11
C GLN A 119 1.53 20.04 -20.10
N GLY A 120 0.99 19.64 -18.94
CA GLY A 120 1.76 18.97 -17.89
C GLY A 120 1.75 17.45 -18.07
N ILE A 121 2.87 16.79 -17.77
CA ILE A 121 2.94 15.33 -17.62
C ILE A 121 3.13 15.01 -16.15
N LEU A 122 2.15 14.29 -15.58
CA LEU A 122 2.15 13.92 -14.17
C LEU A 122 3.02 12.67 -13.93
N PHE A 123 4.02 12.83 -13.07
CA PHE A 123 4.80 11.74 -12.49
C PHE A 123 4.33 11.54 -11.05
N VAL A 124 3.85 10.34 -10.75
CA VAL A 124 3.48 9.95 -9.38
C VAL A 124 4.46 8.90 -8.89
N ASP A 125 5.18 9.19 -7.81
CA ASP A 125 6.14 8.24 -7.22
C ASP A 125 6.12 8.30 -5.69
N TYR A 126 6.76 7.33 -5.05
CA TYR A 126 6.87 7.27 -3.60
C TYR A 126 8.05 8.08 -3.08
N VAL A 127 7.87 8.69 -1.92
CA VAL A 127 8.91 9.49 -1.25
C VAL A 127 10.22 8.72 -1.02
N HIS A 128 10.16 7.40 -0.78
CA HIS A 128 11.37 6.57 -0.60
C HIS A 128 12.07 6.18 -1.91
N ARG A 129 11.43 6.40 -3.07
CA ARG A 129 11.96 6.09 -4.41
C ARG A 129 12.55 7.32 -5.10
N VAL A 130 12.56 8.46 -4.42
CA VAL A 130 13.13 9.69 -4.95
C VAL A 130 14.34 10.10 -4.13
N LYS A 131 15.34 10.63 -4.83
CA LYS A 131 16.53 11.20 -4.20
C LYS A 131 16.47 12.70 -4.34
N TRP A 132 16.72 13.40 -3.23
CA TRP A 132 16.91 14.85 -3.25
C TRP A 132 18.36 15.17 -3.61
N ASP A 133 18.57 15.81 -4.76
CA ASP A 133 19.86 16.38 -5.12
C ASP A 133 19.97 17.78 -4.52
N VAL A 134 20.72 17.87 -3.41
CA VAL A 134 20.94 19.12 -2.68
C VAL A 134 21.68 20.15 -3.54
N GLN A 135 22.60 19.70 -4.40
CA GLN A 135 23.42 20.60 -5.22
C GLN A 135 22.60 21.26 -6.32
N LYS A 136 21.71 20.49 -6.94
CA LYS A 136 20.84 20.97 -8.03
C LYS A 136 19.49 21.49 -7.54
N ASN A 137 19.20 21.35 -6.24
CA ASN A 137 17.90 21.66 -5.63
C ASN A 137 16.74 20.99 -6.39
N CYS A 138 16.94 19.72 -6.80
CA CYS A 138 15.98 18.99 -7.64
C CYS A 138 15.72 17.56 -7.15
N ILE A 139 14.65 16.96 -7.67
CA ILE A 139 14.22 15.59 -7.36
C ILE A 139 14.68 14.68 -8.49
N GLU A 140 15.41 13.62 -8.16
CA GLU A 140 15.75 12.53 -9.09
C GLU A 140 14.78 11.37 -8.88
N LEU A 141 14.16 10.90 -9.97
CA LEU A 141 13.17 9.82 -9.96
C LEU A 141 13.81 8.47 -10.32
N TYR A 142 13.87 7.49 -9.42
CA TYR A 142 14.66 6.28 -9.64
C TYR A 142 14.41 5.55 -10.98
N LYS A 143 13.14 5.34 -11.38
CA LYS A 143 12.80 4.66 -12.65
C LYS A 143 12.37 5.59 -13.78
N ALA A 144 11.93 6.80 -13.46
CA ALA A 144 11.34 7.73 -14.43
C ALA A 144 12.30 8.85 -14.87
N GLU A 145 13.52 8.91 -14.32
CA GLU A 145 14.46 10.00 -14.58
C GLU A 145 14.80 10.18 -16.05
N ILE A 146 14.98 9.08 -16.78
CA ILE A 146 15.31 9.12 -18.22
C ILE A 146 14.17 9.77 -19.00
N VAL A 147 12.93 9.42 -18.69
CA VAL A 147 11.74 9.99 -19.34
C VAL A 147 11.60 11.46 -18.96
N ARG A 148 11.76 11.79 -17.68
CA ARG A 148 11.72 13.17 -17.16
C ARG A 148 12.72 14.07 -17.90
N LYS A 149 13.98 13.64 -18.00
CA LYS A 149 15.05 14.38 -18.69
C LYS A 149 14.75 14.60 -20.17
N LYS A 150 14.20 13.60 -20.87
CA LYS A 150 13.79 13.74 -22.29
C LYS A 150 12.72 14.82 -22.45
N LEU A 151 11.70 14.81 -21.59
CA LEU A 151 10.63 15.82 -21.64
C LEU A 151 11.13 17.24 -21.37
N GLU A 152 12.13 17.41 -20.50
CA GLU A 152 12.74 18.71 -20.22
C GLU A 152 13.51 19.26 -21.42
N VAL A 153 14.19 18.39 -22.18
CA VAL A 153 14.87 18.76 -23.43
C VAL A 153 13.86 19.19 -24.49
N ASP A 154 12.75 18.47 -24.65
CA ASP A 154 11.74 18.75 -25.67
C ASP A 154 10.95 20.04 -25.39
N ARG A 155 10.91 20.54 -24.14
CA ARG A 155 10.23 21.77 -23.67
C ARG A 155 8.73 21.92 -23.98
N LYS A 156 8.15 20.94 -24.69
CA LYS A 156 6.74 20.83 -25.06
C LYS A 156 5.85 20.54 -23.85
N PHE A 157 6.36 19.75 -22.93
CA PHE A 157 5.65 19.34 -21.72
C PHE A 157 6.36 19.83 -20.47
N VAL A 158 5.58 20.04 -19.40
CA VAL A 158 6.12 20.36 -18.07
C VAL A 158 5.99 19.13 -17.19
N PRO A 159 7.09 18.54 -16.68
CA PRO A 159 6.98 17.45 -15.73
C PRO A 159 6.42 17.96 -14.39
N ILE A 160 5.32 17.37 -13.95
CA ILE A 160 4.70 17.63 -12.65
C ILE A 160 4.99 16.42 -11.78
N ILE A 161 5.87 16.56 -10.80
CA ILE A 161 6.21 15.46 -9.89
C ILE A 161 5.33 15.58 -8.66
N VAL A 162 4.53 14.55 -8.39
CA VAL A 162 3.72 14.40 -7.19
C VAL A 162 4.21 13.21 -6.39
N LEU A 163 4.57 13.45 -5.14
CA LEU A 163 5.08 12.40 -4.26
C LEU A 163 3.99 11.86 -3.32
N LEU A 164 3.99 10.53 -3.20
CA LEU A 164 3.17 9.74 -2.29
C LEU A 164 4.02 9.34 -1.09
N ASP A 165 3.59 9.71 0.11
CA ASP A 165 4.18 9.20 1.35
C ASP A 165 3.26 8.15 1.99
N ARG A 166 3.39 6.89 1.57
CA ARG A 166 2.65 5.79 2.19
C ARG A 166 3.40 5.28 3.42
N LEU A 167 2.82 5.49 4.61
CA LEU A 167 3.20 4.82 5.86
C LEU A 167 4.67 5.02 6.33
N SER A 168 5.43 5.96 5.78
CA SER A 168 6.82 6.18 6.15
C SER A 168 6.96 6.68 7.59
N LYS A 169 7.86 6.04 8.36
CA LYS A 169 8.29 6.51 9.68
C LYS A 169 9.10 7.81 9.60
N ASN A 170 9.80 8.04 8.48
CA ASN A 170 10.68 9.18 8.27
C ASN A 170 10.07 10.25 7.34
N GLY A 171 8.78 10.11 7.01
CA GLY A 171 8.07 10.97 6.06
C GLY A 171 8.09 12.44 6.48
N GLY A 172 7.95 12.74 7.78
CA GLY A 172 7.85 14.10 8.32
C GLY A 172 8.89 15.08 7.77
N ARG A 173 10.17 14.73 7.79
CA ARG A 173 11.25 15.60 7.30
C ARG A 173 11.18 15.82 5.78
N LEU A 174 10.85 14.77 5.03
CA LEU A 174 10.74 14.82 3.58
C LEU A 174 9.50 15.62 3.15
N LEU A 175 8.38 15.48 3.87
CA LEU A 175 7.17 16.29 3.67
C LEU A 175 7.44 17.79 3.87
N LEU A 176 8.34 18.13 4.79
CA LEU A 176 8.79 19.51 5.00
C LEU A 176 9.71 20.03 3.89
N GLN A 177 10.32 19.16 3.08
CA GLN A 177 11.19 19.56 1.97
C GLN A 177 10.44 19.67 0.64
N PHE A 178 9.40 18.87 0.43
CA PHE A 178 8.68 18.82 -0.83
C PHE A 178 7.46 19.75 -0.86
N ASN A 179 7.26 20.41 -2.00
CA ASN A 179 6.13 21.32 -2.24
C ASN A 179 5.01 20.69 -3.09
N ASN A 180 5.24 19.52 -3.69
CA ASN A 180 4.27 18.81 -4.52
C ASN A 180 4.00 17.42 -3.98
N LEU A 181 3.31 17.36 -2.84
CA LEU A 181 2.83 16.13 -2.25
C LEU A 181 1.41 15.85 -2.73
N ILE A 182 1.02 14.58 -2.81
CA ILE A 182 -0.36 14.20 -3.16
C ILE A 182 -1.39 14.91 -2.27
N TYR A 183 -1.02 15.15 -1.01
CA TYR A 183 -1.86 15.80 0.01
C TYR A 183 -2.27 17.22 -0.34
N HIS A 184 -1.53 17.93 -1.21
CA HIS A 184 -1.91 19.26 -1.69
C HIS A 184 -3.10 19.22 -2.66
N TYR A 185 -3.37 18.06 -3.25
CA TYR A 185 -4.42 17.86 -4.26
C TYR A 185 -5.64 17.13 -3.71
N LEU A 186 -5.66 16.81 -2.41
CA LEU A 186 -6.78 16.12 -1.77
C LEU A 186 -7.75 17.14 -1.17
N ASP A 187 -8.87 17.38 -1.86
CA ASP A 187 -9.96 18.17 -1.31
C ASP A 187 -10.89 17.34 -0.40
N LYS A 188 -11.89 18.01 0.18
CA LYS A 188 -12.88 17.34 1.05
C LYS A 188 -13.71 16.31 0.29
N GLU A 189 -13.97 16.52 -1.00
CA GLU A 189 -14.79 15.64 -1.81
C GLU A 189 -14.04 14.33 -2.10
N VAL A 190 -12.82 14.42 -2.63
CA VAL A 190 -11.93 13.28 -2.88
C VAL A 190 -11.76 12.45 -1.60
N LEU A 191 -11.52 13.12 -0.46
CA LEU A 191 -11.41 12.42 0.83
C LEU A 191 -12.71 11.71 1.24
N GLN A 192 -13.88 12.30 0.97
CA GLN A 192 -15.16 11.65 1.25
C GLN A 192 -15.42 10.48 0.31
N GLN A 193 -15.10 10.61 -0.97
CA GLN A 193 -15.22 9.55 -1.96
C GLN A 193 -14.34 8.36 -1.57
N GLY A 194 -13.06 8.59 -1.27
CA GLY A 194 -12.14 7.57 -0.77
C GLY A 194 -12.66 6.88 0.49
N ARG A 195 -13.13 7.64 1.49
CA ARG A 195 -13.73 7.06 2.72
C ARG A 195 -14.97 6.20 2.45
N ARG A 196 -15.84 6.61 1.53
CA ARG A 196 -17.03 5.84 1.12
C ARG A 196 -16.61 4.55 0.42
N LYS A 197 -15.62 4.61 -0.47
CA LYS A 197 -15.07 3.44 -1.17
C LYS A 197 -14.40 2.47 -0.20
N ALA A 198 -13.53 2.96 0.69
CA ALA A 198 -12.90 2.17 1.75
C ALA A 198 -13.92 1.48 2.66
N LYS A 199 -15.01 2.17 3.02
CA LYS A 199 -16.12 1.58 3.79
C LYS A 199 -16.75 0.42 3.02
N LYS A 200 -17.16 0.63 1.76
CA LYS A 200 -17.77 -0.40 0.91
C LYS A 200 -16.86 -1.63 0.76
N LEU A 201 -15.58 -1.42 0.46
CA LEU A 201 -14.60 -2.51 0.32
C LEU A 201 -14.40 -3.28 1.64
N SER A 202 -14.31 -2.57 2.77
CA SER A 202 -14.17 -3.20 4.08
C SER A 202 -15.41 -4.03 4.46
N GLU A 203 -16.61 -3.52 4.17
CA GLU A 203 -17.87 -4.24 4.39
C GLU A 203 -17.96 -5.48 3.50
N ALA A 204 -17.60 -5.38 2.21
CA ALA A 204 -17.53 -6.51 1.30
C ALA A 204 -16.57 -7.60 1.81
N TRP A 205 -15.38 -7.22 2.31
CA TRP A 205 -14.44 -8.16 2.89
C TRP A 205 -14.97 -8.86 4.15
N ARG A 206 -15.66 -8.10 5.02
CA ARG A 206 -16.26 -8.65 6.25
C ARG A 206 -17.45 -9.56 5.96
N ALA A 207 -18.16 -9.33 4.86
CA ALA A 207 -19.29 -10.15 4.44
C ALA A 207 -18.87 -11.53 3.88
N LEU A 208 -17.59 -11.72 3.55
CA LEU A 208 -17.07 -13.04 3.18
C LEU A 208 -16.98 -13.92 4.43
N ASP A 209 -17.63 -15.08 4.38
CA ASP A 209 -17.57 -16.04 5.47
C ASP A 209 -16.17 -16.68 5.57
N GLY A 210 -15.91 -17.37 6.69
CA GLY A 210 -14.63 -18.04 6.92
C GLY A 210 -14.34 -19.17 5.93
N LYS A 211 -15.36 -19.78 5.30
CA LYS A 211 -15.22 -20.87 4.34
C LYS A 211 -14.75 -20.33 2.99
N THR A 212 -15.40 -19.29 2.48
CA THR A 212 -15.00 -18.54 1.28
C THR A 212 -13.58 -18.01 1.42
N LYS A 213 -13.22 -17.39 2.55
CA LYS A 213 -11.85 -16.92 2.77
C LYS A 213 -10.85 -18.09 2.74
N ARG A 214 -11.14 -19.22 3.40
CA ARG A 214 -10.27 -20.41 3.33
C ARG A 214 -10.09 -20.93 1.90
N GLN A 215 -11.15 -20.91 1.10
CA GLN A 215 -11.13 -21.32 -0.30
C GLN A 215 -10.27 -20.37 -1.15
N LEU A 216 -10.44 -19.05 -0.98
CA LEU A 216 -9.63 -18.04 -1.67
C LEU A 216 -8.15 -18.25 -1.41
N PHE A 217 -7.77 -18.47 -0.15
CA PHE A 217 -6.38 -18.71 0.24
C PHE A 217 -5.98 -20.20 0.25
N SER A 218 -6.62 -21.04 -0.56
CA SER A 218 -6.26 -22.46 -0.69
C SER A 218 -4.93 -22.64 -1.44
N ILE A 219 -3.99 -23.40 -0.89
CA ILE A 219 -2.67 -23.68 -1.50
C ILE A 219 -2.61 -25.09 -2.10
N GLY A 220 -3.69 -25.86 -1.97
CA GLY A 220 -3.80 -27.21 -2.54
C GLY A 220 -4.97 -27.98 -1.95
N LYS A 221 -5.01 -29.29 -2.21
CA LYS A 221 -6.03 -30.18 -1.64
C LYS A 221 -5.82 -30.21 -0.10
N ASN A 222 -6.71 -29.54 0.64
CA ASN A 222 -6.77 -29.48 2.11
C ASN A 222 -5.80 -28.54 2.84
N LYS A 223 -5.10 -27.63 2.15
CA LYS A 223 -4.25 -26.61 2.81
C LYS A 223 -4.74 -25.20 2.48
N SER A 224 -4.81 -24.35 3.50
CA SER A 224 -5.20 -22.94 3.35
C SER A 224 -4.26 -22.06 4.16
N ALA A 225 -3.78 -20.97 3.55
CA ALA A 225 -3.01 -19.95 4.25
C ALA A 225 -3.86 -19.06 5.15
N TRP A 226 -5.20 -19.05 4.97
CA TRP A 226 -6.08 -18.15 5.68
C TRP A 226 -5.89 -18.13 7.21
N PRO A 227 -5.81 -19.27 7.91
CA PRO A 227 -5.60 -19.26 9.37
C PRO A 227 -4.32 -18.56 9.80
N SER A 228 -3.28 -18.62 8.95
CA SER A 228 -1.99 -18.03 9.23
C SER A 228 -1.98 -16.53 8.97
N ILE A 229 -2.76 -16.00 8.02
CA ILE A 229 -2.70 -14.60 7.58
C ILE A 229 -3.94 -13.77 7.92
N LYS A 230 -4.92 -14.38 8.58
CA LYS A 230 -6.25 -13.82 8.84
C LYS A 230 -6.19 -12.42 9.44
N GLU A 231 -5.39 -12.24 10.47
CA GLU A 231 -5.39 -11.01 11.27
C GLU A 231 -4.76 -9.84 10.50
N GLU A 232 -3.69 -10.08 9.73
CA GLU A 232 -3.09 -9.09 8.84
C GLU A 232 -4.02 -8.71 7.70
N PHE A 233 -4.67 -9.68 7.06
CA PHE A 233 -5.61 -9.40 5.99
C PHE A 233 -6.86 -8.66 6.50
N ASP A 234 -7.40 -9.04 7.67
CA ASP A 234 -8.50 -8.30 8.29
C ASP A 234 -8.11 -6.85 8.66
N LEU A 235 -6.82 -6.58 8.85
CA LEU A 235 -6.28 -5.23 9.01
C LEU A 235 -6.06 -4.51 7.67
N LEU A 236 -5.47 -5.16 6.66
CA LEU A 236 -5.30 -4.61 5.31
C LEU A 236 -6.63 -4.19 4.70
N PHE A 237 -7.67 -5.00 4.87
CA PHE A 237 -9.03 -4.73 4.39
C PHE A 237 -9.90 -3.99 5.43
N SER A 238 -9.30 -3.44 6.48
CA SER A 238 -10.02 -2.58 7.42
C SER A 238 -10.27 -1.20 6.80
N ARG A 239 -11.40 -0.59 7.15
CA ARG A 239 -11.77 0.76 6.70
C ARG A 239 -10.64 1.78 6.88
N SER A 240 -9.96 1.76 8.03
CA SER A 240 -8.90 2.72 8.34
C SER A 240 -7.71 2.55 7.41
N TYR A 241 -7.27 1.32 7.15
CA TYR A 241 -6.14 1.06 6.25
C TYR A 241 -6.51 1.36 4.80
N LEU A 242 -7.68 0.88 4.35
CA LEU A 242 -8.16 1.14 2.99
C LEU A 242 -8.32 2.64 2.71
N SER A 243 -8.74 3.45 3.68
CA SER A 243 -8.89 4.91 3.50
C SER A 243 -7.59 5.68 3.25
N ILE A 244 -6.43 5.02 3.39
CA ILE A 244 -5.11 5.56 3.06
C ILE A 244 -4.73 5.19 1.62
N ILE A 245 -5.31 4.11 1.11
CA ILE A 245 -5.02 3.56 -0.22
C ILE A 245 -5.99 4.10 -1.27
N THR A 246 -7.28 4.20 -0.92
CA THR A 246 -8.38 4.74 -1.73
C THR A 246 -8.46 6.24 -1.65
#